data_AF-A0A2V9UR41-F1
#
_entry.id   AF-A0A2V9UR41-F1
#
_cell.length_a   1.000
_cell.length_b   1.000
_cell.length_c   1.000
_cell.angle_alpha   90.00
_cell.angle_beta   90.00
_cell.angle_gamma   90.00
#
_symmetry.space_group_name_H-M   'P 1'
#
loop_
_entity.id
_entity.type
_entity.pdbx_description
1 polymer ?
#
loop_
_entity_poly.entity_id
_entity_poly.type
_entity_poly.pdbx_seq_one_letter_code
_entity_poly.pdbx_strand_id
1 'polypeptide(L)'
;MVALNEGLRRKKALWRPAGRHELGSLALAPWASRRRQDLLDLLDQLTPKIQELTQALEAEVEKRPVTRRLMTHPGVGPLTALAFELVLGTAERFHCGKQIASYVGLVPEEESSGDRRRLGHISKQGNSLLRFLLVEAAQVTVRSQP
;
A
#
# COMPACT_ATOMS: atom_id res chain seq x y z
N MET A 1 -9.16 -16.60 -9.77
CA MET A 1 -10.16 -17.61 -9.39
C MET A 1 -11.09 -18.03 -10.54
N VAL A 2 -10.74 -17.83 -11.81
CA VAL A 2 -11.25 -18.61 -12.96
C VAL A 2 -10.06 -18.97 -13.86
N ALA A 3 -9.22 -17.98 -14.21
CA ALA A 3 -7.94 -18.20 -14.91
C ALA A 3 -6.99 -19.21 -14.24
N LEU A 4 -6.95 -19.28 -12.90
CA LEU A 4 -6.13 -20.25 -12.16
C LEU A 4 -6.69 -21.68 -12.23
N ASN A 5 -8.01 -21.82 -12.38
CA ASN A 5 -8.68 -23.11 -12.53
C ASN A 5 -8.52 -23.62 -13.97
N GLU A 6 -8.44 -22.72 -14.94
CA GLU A 6 -8.14 -22.98 -16.36
C GLU A 6 -6.64 -23.10 -16.68
N GLY A 7 -5.77 -23.25 -15.65
CA GLY A 7 -4.33 -23.49 -15.85
C GLY A 7 -3.47 -22.27 -16.19
N LEU A 8 -4.03 -21.05 -16.30
CA LEU A 8 -3.27 -19.83 -16.58
C LEU A 8 -2.48 -19.36 -15.35
N ARG A 9 -1.24 -19.85 -15.21
CA ARG A 9 -0.32 -19.50 -14.11
C ARG A 9 0.70 -18.43 -14.50
N ARG A 10 0.26 -17.37 -15.17
CA ARG A 10 1.17 -16.31 -15.65
C ARG A 10 1.51 -15.22 -14.62
N LYS A 11 0.92 -15.22 -13.42
CA LYS A 11 1.17 -14.21 -12.36
C LYS A 11 1.18 -12.78 -12.95
N LYS A 12 2.30 -12.04 -12.83
CA LYS A 12 2.47 -10.69 -13.39
C LYS A 12 2.44 -10.64 -14.92
N ALA A 13 2.85 -11.71 -15.60
CA ALA A 13 2.85 -11.79 -17.06
C ALA A 13 1.43 -11.92 -17.64
N LEU A 14 0.42 -12.19 -16.82
CA LEU A 14 -0.99 -12.20 -17.24
C LEU A 14 -1.45 -10.84 -17.75
N TRP A 15 -0.90 -9.76 -17.21
CA TRP A 15 -1.31 -8.39 -17.55
C TRP A 15 -0.57 -7.81 -18.76
N ARG A 16 0.42 -8.53 -19.31
CA ARG A 16 1.06 -8.17 -20.58
C ARG A 16 0.10 -8.45 -21.75
N PRO A 17 0.29 -7.83 -22.94
CA PRO A 17 -0.59 -8.04 -24.09
C PRO A 17 -0.86 -9.52 -24.41
N ALA A 18 0.19 -10.35 -24.43
CA ALA A 18 0.05 -11.78 -24.68
C ALA A 18 -0.75 -12.54 -23.61
N GLY A 19 -0.61 -12.19 -22.33
CA GLY A 19 -1.37 -12.80 -21.24
C GLY A 19 -2.84 -12.35 -21.21
N ARG A 20 -3.10 -11.10 -21.59
CA ARG A 20 -4.46 -10.57 -21.72
C ARG A 20 -5.22 -11.20 -22.89
N HIS A 21 -4.54 -11.42 -24.01
CA HIS A 21 -5.12 -12.15 -25.13
C HIS A 21 -5.54 -13.58 -24.72
N GLU A 22 -4.66 -14.30 -24.03
CA GLU A 22 -4.93 -15.64 -23.51
C GLU A 22 -6.10 -15.66 -22.50
N LEU A 23 -6.19 -14.64 -21.65
CA LEU A 23 -7.33 -14.45 -20.75
C LEU A 23 -8.64 -14.19 -21.50
N GLY A 24 -8.56 -13.47 -22.63
CA GLY A 24 -9.67 -13.19 -23.53
C GLY A 24 -10.15 -14.42 -24.32
N SER A 25 -9.26 -15.36 -24.61
CA SER A 25 -9.59 -16.61 -25.31
C SER A 25 -10.24 -17.69 -24.45
N LEU A 26 -10.28 -17.53 -23.13
CA LEU A 26 -10.95 -18.49 -22.25
C LEU A 26 -12.45 -18.57 -22.59
N ALA A 27 -12.94 -19.80 -22.80
CA ALA A 27 -14.35 -20.08 -22.97
C ALA A 27 -15.06 -19.94 -21.62
N LEU A 28 -15.99 -18.99 -21.54
CA LEU A 28 -16.76 -18.69 -20.34
C LEU A 28 -18.24 -18.61 -20.68
N ALA A 29 -19.10 -18.88 -19.69
CA ALA A 29 -20.53 -18.60 -19.81
C ALA A 29 -20.78 -17.13 -20.21
N PRO A 30 -21.85 -16.80 -20.96
CA PRO A 30 -22.05 -15.46 -21.51
C PRO A 30 -21.95 -14.32 -20.49
N TRP A 31 -22.51 -14.50 -19.29
CA TRP A 31 -22.44 -13.51 -18.21
C TRP A 31 -21.00 -13.31 -17.69
N ALA A 32 -20.21 -14.38 -17.62
CA ALA A 32 -18.84 -14.35 -17.13
C ALA A 32 -17.91 -13.73 -18.18
N SER A 33 -18.14 -13.99 -19.47
CA SER A 33 -17.47 -13.32 -20.59
C SER A 33 -17.72 -11.81 -20.55
N ARG A 34 -18.97 -11.39 -20.34
CA ARG A 34 -19.31 -9.96 -20.19
C ARG A 34 -18.60 -9.34 -19.00
N ARG A 35 -18.69 -9.98 -17.82
CA ARG A 35 -18.03 -9.48 -16.60
C ARG A 35 -16.51 -9.37 -16.76
N ARG A 36 -15.87 -10.30 -17.47
CA ARG A 36 -14.44 -10.22 -17.81
C ARG A 36 -14.15 -8.98 -18.64
N GLN A 37 -14.93 -8.73 -19.69
CA GLN A 37 -14.74 -7.56 -20.54
C GLN A 37 -14.91 -6.27 -19.73
N ASP A 38 -15.97 -6.13 -18.94
CA ASP A 38 -16.21 -4.94 -18.12
C ASP A 38 -15.03 -4.66 -17.16
N LEU A 39 -14.45 -5.70 -16.57
CA LEU A 39 -13.29 -5.57 -15.67
C LEU A 39 -12.00 -5.20 -16.42
N LEU A 40 -11.80 -5.71 -17.63
CA LEU A 40 -10.66 -5.34 -18.47
C LEU A 40 -10.77 -3.88 -18.92
N ASP A 41 -11.96 -3.45 -19.31
CA ASP A 41 -12.21 -2.06 -19.71
C ASP A 41 -11.98 -1.10 -18.54
N LEU A 42 -12.41 -1.46 -17.33
CA LEU A 42 -12.12 -0.69 -16.12
C LEU A 42 -10.61 -0.62 -15.82
N LEU A 43 -9.88 -1.73 -15.99
CA LEU A 43 -8.42 -1.73 -15.83
C LEU A 43 -7.76 -0.78 -16.83
N ASP A 44 -8.22 -0.76 -18.08
CA ASP A 44 -7.66 0.06 -19.14
C ASP A 44 -7.95 1.55 -18.94
N GLN A 45 -9.08 1.88 -18.30
CA GLN A 45 -9.40 3.25 -17.90
C GLN A 45 -8.62 3.72 -16.67
N LEU A 46 -8.44 2.85 -15.67
CA LEU A 46 -7.83 3.23 -14.39
C LEU A 46 -6.30 3.22 -14.43
N THR A 47 -5.69 2.31 -15.18
CA THR A 47 -4.23 2.19 -15.29
C THR A 47 -3.54 3.51 -15.69
N PRO A 48 -3.93 4.22 -16.76
CA PRO A 48 -3.26 5.46 -17.14
C PRO A 48 -3.44 6.56 -16.09
N LYS A 49 -4.62 6.66 -15.46
CA LYS A 49 -4.86 7.62 -14.37
C LYS A 49 -3.97 7.35 -13.15
N ILE A 50 -3.80 6.08 -12.79
CA ILE A 50 -2.89 5.69 -11.70
C ILE A 50 -1.45 6.05 -12.05
N GLN A 51 -1.02 5.83 -13.30
CA GLN A 51 0.32 6.16 -13.77
C GLN A 51 0.59 7.66 -13.72
N GLU A 52 -0.35 8.47 -14.20
CA GLU A 52 -0.28 9.94 -14.13
C GLU A 52 -0.14 10.43 -12.68
N LEU A 53 -0.99 9.93 -11.78
CA LEU A 53 -0.91 10.27 -10.36
C LEU A 53 0.40 9.81 -9.71
N THR A 54 0.92 8.64 -10.12
CA THR A 54 2.20 8.12 -9.64
C THR A 54 3.34 9.04 -10.07
N GLN A 55 3.36 9.48 -11.33
CA GLN A 55 4.35 10.41 -11.85
C GLN A 55 4.28 11.78 -11.16
N ALA A 56 3.08 12.32 -10.95
CA ALA A 56 2.89 13.56 -10.21
C ALA A 56 3.41 13.45 -8.77
N LEU A 57 3.21 12.30 -8.13
CA LEU A 57 3.69 12.02 -6.79
C LEU A 57 5.23 11.92 -6.76
N GLU A 58 5.85 11.21 -7.71
CA GLU A 58 7.30 11.13 -7.87
C GLU A 58 7.93 12.52 -8.06
N ALA A 59 7.33 13.36 -8.91
CA ALA A 59 7.77 14.72 -9.12
C ALA A 59 7.65 15.59 -7.85
N GLU A 60 6.65 15.34 -7.01
CA GLU A 60 6.45 16.10 -5.77
C GLU A 60 7.43 15.69 -4.67
N VAL A 61 7.74 14.39 -4.54
CA VAL A 61 8.71 13.93 -3.53
C VAL A 61 10.14 14.37 -3.85
N GLU A 62 10.50 14.55 -5.13
CA GLU A 62 11.83 15.05 -5.50
C GLU A 62 12.11 16.48 -5.02
N LYS A 63 11.06 17.30 -4.88
CA LYS A 63 11.17 18.68 -4.38
C LYS A 63 11.39 18.74 -2.87
N ARG A 64 11.22 17.63 -2.15
CA ARG A 64 11.15 17.58 -0.68
C ARG A 64 12.37 16.81 -0.13
N PRO A 65 13.29 17.48 0.58
CA PRO A 65 14.45 16.80 1.17
C PRO A 65 14.08 15.72 2.19
N VAL A 66 12.98 15.91 2.93
CA VAL A 66 12.52 14.97 3.97
C VAL A 66 12.02 13.67 3.34
N THR A 67 11.11 13.72 2.37
CA THR A 67 10.67 12.52 1.63
C THR A 67 11.83 11.76 0.99
N ARG A 68 12.79 12.45 0.35
CA ARG A 68 13.98 11.80 -0.24
C ARG A 68 14.80 11.06 0.81
N ARG A 69 14.98 11.65 2.00
CA ARG A 69 15.66 10.98 3.11
C ARG A 69 14.87 9.77 3.60
N LEU A 70 13.55 9.88 3.74
CA LEU A 70 12.69 8.77 4.15
C LEU A 70 12.76 7.59 3.18
N MET A 71 12.80 7.86 1.87
CA MET A 71 12.89 6.83 0.82
C MET A 71 14.23 6.08 0.79
N THR A 72 15.23 6.50 1.57
CA THR A 72 16.48 5.74 1.75
C THR A 72 16.27 4.49 2.62
N HIS A 73 15.19 4.46 3.42
CA HIS A 73 14.84 3.29 4.20
C HIS A 73 14.24 2.20 3.31
N PRO A 74 14.65 0.93 3.47
CA PRO A 74 14.07 -0.17 2.71
C PRO A 74 12.55 -0.21 2.93
N GLY A 75 11.82 -0.54 1.87
CA GLY A 75 10.36 -0.61 1.87
C GLY A 75 9.63 0.75 1.84
N VAL A 76 10.32 1.87 2.04
CA VAL A 76 9.71 3.20 1.99
C VAL A 76 9.73 3.74 0.56
N GLY A 77 8.58 3.66 -0.11
CA GLY A 77 8.38 4.28 -1.43
C GLY A 77 7.87 5.72 -1.38
N PRO A 78 7.74 6.39 -2.54
CA PRO A 78 7.28 7.76 -2.66
C PRO A 78 5.98 8.07 -1.91
N LEU A 79 4.95 7.23 -2.06
CA LEU A 79 3.65 7.42 -1.41
C LEU A 79 3.76 7.37 0.12
N THR A 80 4.50 6.40 0.64
CA THR A 80 4.73 6.23 2.08
C THR A 80 5.49 7.42 2.65
N ALA A 81 6.55 7.87 1.96
CA ALA A 81 7.35 9.02 2.40
C ALA A 81 6.54 10.33 2.42
N LEU A 82 5.77 10.60 1.37
CA LEU A 82 4.93 11.79 1.28
C LEU A 82 3.81 11.76 2.33
N ALA A 83 3.12 10.63 2.48
CA ALA A 83 2.08 10.48 3.49
C ALA A 83 2.63 10.67 4.90
N PHE A 84 3.84 10.14 5.17
CA PHE A 84 4.49 10.31 6.46
C PHE A 84 4.78 11.79 6.74
N GLU A 85 5.43 12.50 5.82
CA GLU A 85 5.74 13.93 5.97
C GLU A 85 4.46 14.77 6.18
N LEU A 86 3.42 14.55 5.38
CA LEU A 86 2.18 15.33 5.45
C LEU A 86 1.37 15.06 6.73
N VAL A 87 1.35 13.81 7.21
CA VAL A 87 0.58 13.44 8.41
C VAL A 87 1.31 13.86 9.69
N LEU A 88 2.64 13.74 9.74
CA LEU A 88 3.40 14.16 10.91
C LEU A 88 3.57 15.68 10.98
N GLY A 89 3.71 16.34 9.82
CA GLY A 89 4.06 17.75 9.75
C GLY A 89 5.43 18.01 10.38
N THR A 90 5.49 18.99 11.30
CA THR A 90 6.70 19.38 12.03
C THR A 90 7.18 18.26 12.95
N ALA A 91 8.30 17.61 12.63
CA ALA A 91 8.83 16.47 13.38
C ALA A 91 9.25 16.83 14.82
N GLU A 92 9.63 18.08 15.06
CA GLU A 92 10.10 18.62 16.34
C GLU A 92 9.02 18.60 17.44
N ARG A 93 7.74 18.39 17.08
CA ARG A 93 6.66 18.20 18.07
C ARG A 93 6.80 16.89 18.85
N PHE A 94 7.59 15.95 18.34
CA PHE A 94 7.80 14.64 18.96
C PHE A 94 9.19 14.57 19.58
N HIS A 95 9.25 14.24 20.86
CA HIS A 95 10.49 14.07 21.62
C HIS A 95 11.23 12.78 21.26
N CYS A 96 10.49 11.76 20.80
CA CYS A 96 11.07 10.48 20.39
C CYS A 96 10.16 9.69 19.44
N GLY A 97 10.73 8.69 18.77
CA GLY A 97 9.99 7.83 17.83
C GLY A 97 8.84 7.04 18.46
N LYS A 98 8.86 6.77 19.77
CA LYS A 98 7.72 6.12 20.47
C LYS A 98 6.47 6.99 20.45
N GLN A 99 6.63 8.31 20.55
CA GLN A 99 5.50 9.25 20.45
C GLN A 99 4.91 9.25 19.03
N ILE A 100 5.75 9.16 18.00
CA ILE A 100 5.30 9.00 16.62
C ILE A 100 4.52 7.70 16.46
N ALA A 101 5.05 6.57 16.94
CA ALA A 101 4.37 5.27 16.88
C ALA A 101 2.99 5.31 17.55
N SER A 102 2.88 5.99 18.71
CA SER A 102 1.60 6.20 19.38
C SER A 102 0.66 7.07 18.56
N TYR A 103 1.17 8.18 18.00
CA TYR A 103 0.41 9.14 17.20
C TYR A 103 -0.19 8.51 15.93
N VAL A 104 0.56 7.66 15.24
CA VAL A 104 0.07 6.93 14.06
C VAL A 104 -0.76 5.69 14.42
N GLY A 105 -0.92 5.42 15.72
CA GLY A 105 -1.73 4.33 16.24
C GLY A 105 -1.12 2.94 15.98
N LEU A 106 0.21 2.82 16.05
CA LEU A 106 0.95 1.54 15.98
C LEU A 106 1.22 0.93 17.36
N VAL A 107 0.95 1.65 18.45
CA VAL A 107 1.12 1.17 19.82
C VAL A 107 -0.14 0.41 20.27
N PRO A 108 0.00 -0.66 21.07
CA PRO A 108 -1.15 -1.32 21.69
C PRO A 108 -1.94 -0.36 22.58
N GLU A 109 -3.25 -0.56 22.64
CA GLU A 109 -4.11 0.05 23.63
C GLU A 109 -3.69 -0.40 25.04
N GLU A 110 -3.72 0.53 25.98
CA GLU A 110 -3.35 0.28 27.37
C GLU A 110 -4.53 0.64 28.27
N GLU A 111 -5.10 -0.37 28.92
CA GLU A 111 -6.09 -0.22 29.98
C GLU A 111 -5.38 -0.42 31.32
N SER A 112 -5.16 0.67 32.05
CA SER A 112 -4.55 0.63 33.39
C SER A 112 -5.48 1.22 34.43
N SER A 113 -5.75 0.48 35.52
CA SER A 113 -6.48 0.96 36.69
C SER A 113 -5.86 0.42 37.98
N GLY A 114 -5.55 1.30 38.94
CA GLY A 114 -4.83 0.93 40.17
C GLY A 114 -3.50 0.21 39.85
N ASP A 115 -3.30 -0.96 40.46
CA ASP A 115 -2.12 -1.81 40.22
C ASP A 115 -2.24 -2.73 38.99
N ARG A 116 -3.35 -2.67 38.26
CA ARG A 116 -3.58 -3.54 37.09
C ARG A 116 -3.23 -2.81 35.81
N ARG A 117 -2.29 -3.38 35.05
CA ARG A 117 -1.91 -2.95 33.70
C ARG A 117 -2.27 -4.02 32.68
N ARG A 118 -3.03 -3.68 31.64
CA ARG A 118 -3.38 -4.59 30.55
C ARG A 118 -3.09 -3.95 29.20
N LEU A 119 -2.30 -4.64 28.37
CA LEU A 119 -2.11 -4.30 26.97
C LEU A 119 -3.14 -5.03 26.11
N GLY A 120 -3.80 -4.30 25.22
CA GLY A 120 -4.82 -4.78 24.29
C GLY A 120 -4.32 -4.87 22.85
N HIS A 121 -5.25 -4.71 21.89
CA HIS A 121 -4.94 -4.68 20.46
C HIS A 121 -4.26 -3.36 20.08
N ILE A 122 -3.74 -3.25 18.85
CA ILE A 122 -3.28 -1.97 18.30
C ILE A 122 -4.43 -0.95 18.43
N SER A 123 -4.14 0.23 18.99
CA SER A 123 -5.17 1.21 19.36
C SER A 123 -6.03 1.67 18.18
N LYS A 124 -5.46 1.66 16.96
CA LYS A 124 -6.06 2.17 15.72
C LYS A 124 -6.44 3.66 15.74
N GLN A 125 -6.14 4.40 16.81
CA GLN A 125 -6.54 5.80 17.02
C GLN A 125 -5.74 6.83 16.17
N GLY A 126 -4.78 6.39 15.36
CA GLY A 126 -4.05 7.25 14.42
C GLY A 126 -4.50 7.11 12.96
N ASN A 127 -3.86 7.85 12.06
CA ASN A 127 -4.15 7.85 10.62
C ASN A 127 -4.08 6.42 10.02
N SER A 128 -5.23 5.92 9.55
CA SER A 128 -5.37 4.56 9.04
C SER A 128 -4.54 4.29 7.79
N LEU A 129 -4.46 5.27 6.87
CA LEU A 129 -3.66 5.19 5.66
C LEU A 129 -2.17 5.10 5.99
N LEU A 130 -1.66 6.01 6.82
CA LEU A 130 -0.24 6.00 7.18
C LEU A 130 0.14 4.71 7.91
N ARG A 131 -0.71 4.23 8.83
CA ARG A 131 -0.50 2.94 9.49
C ARG A 131 -0.44 1.79 8.50
N PHE A 132 -1.36 1.72 7.54
CA PHE A 132 -1.33 0.73 6.47
C PHE A 132 -0.03 0.80 5.66
N LEU A 133 0.36 2.00 5.21
CA LEU A 133 1.58 2.20 4.42
C LEU A 133 2.86 1.81 5.17
N LEU A 134 2.93 2.10 6.48
CA LEU A 134 4.06 1.71 7.32
C LEU A 134 4.15 0.19 7.52
N VAL A 135 2.99 -0.49 7.66
CA VAL A 135 2.95 -1.95 7.74
C VAL A 135 3.37 -2.59 6.42
N GLU A 136 2.88 -2.08 5.28
CA GLU A 136 3.30 -2.56 3.95
C GLU A 136 4.79 -2.32 3.71
N ALA A 137 5.32 -1.15 4.09
CA ALA A 137 6.74 -0.86 4.00
C ALA A 137 7.57 -1.88 4.81
N ALA A 138 7.16 -2.18 6.05
CA ALA A 138 7.82 -3.19 6.87
C ALA A 138 7.79 -4.59 6.22
N GLN A 139 6.66 -5.00 5.63
CA GLN A 139 6.54 -6.27 4.91
C GLN A 139 7.46 -6.33 3.68
N VAL A 140 7.61 -5.21 2.95
CA VAL A 140 8.56 -5.12 1.83
C VAL A 140 10.00 -5.25 2.32
N THR A 141 10.35 -4.61 3.42
CA THR A 141 11.69 -4.70 4.03
C THR A 141 12.04 -6.13 4.41
N VAL A 142 11.15 -6.84 5.10
CA VAL A 142 11.37 -8.26 5.47
C VAL A 142 11.56 -9.15 4.25
N ARG A 143 10.94 -8.82 3.11
CA ARG A 143 11.10 -9.58 1.86
C ARG A 143 12.38 -9.24 1.09
N SER A 144 12.90 -8.02 1.24
CA SER A 144 14.04 -7.53 0.48
C SER A 144 15.37 -7.67 1.22
N GLN A 145 15.34 -7.72 2.55
CA GLN A 145 16.49 -7.94 3.43
C GLN A 145 16.20 -9.17 4.30
N PRO A 146 16.67 -10.37 3.89
CA PRO A 146 16.49 -11.59 4.68
C PRO A 146 17.30 -11.58 5.98
#